data_AF-A0AA96QSX3-F1
#
_entry.id   AF-A0AA96QSX3-F1
#
_cell.length_a   1.000
_cell.length_b   1.000
_cell.length_c   1.000
_cell.angle_alpha   90.00
_cell.angle_beta   90.00
_cell.angle_gamma   90.00
#
_symmetry.space_group_name_H-M   'P 1'
#
loop_
_entity.id
_entity.type
_entity.pdbx_description
1 polymer ?
#
loop_
_entity_poly.entity_id
_entity_poly.type
_entity_poly.pdbx_seq_one_letter_code
_entity_poly.pdbx_strand_id
1 'polypeptide(L)'
;MAGRESGKAAPGTGELLASLRRFIRARGSDYLRDDNVSSIGVGYKERDGRATKEISVQFTVRRKAQPEELEALGTTALPAVIVVDGFEVPTDVLQRQYRADFRVVSEAAAVDRKVRADPIAPGASVGHVGVSAGTIGCVVYDRADGTPYVLSNWHVLHGPGGALGEDVVQPGRHDDNRVDRNRLGRLVRSYLGKAGDCAIASIEDRGYDVNAMGLDVAVTQIGEPELGDKVVKSGRTTGVTHGVVRRVDVLVKIDYGGPQGEQEIGGFEIGVDPRNAPADGEISSGGDSGAAWIFKLGNGRPSKVLAGLHFAGEGGGDPDEHALACLPRSVFEKLEVTLDPPSAVVAQAVPTGYDADFLGVRVDVPALTAATRDDAVLLGGSERIDYTHFSLAMSGSRRFALWVAWNIDGGSLRKLDRDGIPFVKDPRLPADTQIGDELYKGNRLDRGHIARRADLIWGTAAVADKANTDSFYFTNITPQMDDFNQSAKAGLWGGLEDALFADVEVDDLRVSVSGGPVFAADDRVFRSVALPREFWKVITFTVDGELRTRAFLLTQNLDQLEALDLDEFRVFQVAVAELEERTGLRFPAVLHEADTAVPEVLGAGAGREPLAGTEDIDWA
;
A
#
# COMPACT_ATOMS: atom_id res chain seq x y z
N MET A 1 3.00 -51.34 -27.15
CA MET A 1 4.02 -50.42 -26.65
C MET A 1 3.32 -49.38 -25.80
N ALA A 2 3.44 -49.49 -24.47
CA ALA A 2 2.80 -48.59 -23.52
C ALA A 2 3.61 -47.30 -23.42
N GLY A 3 2.91 -46.16 -23.49
CA GLY A 3 3.49 -44.82 -23.41
C GLY A 3 4.08 -44.56 -22.02
N ARG A 4 5.27 -43.95 -22.01
CA ARG A 4 5.83 -43.30 -20.83
C ARG A 4 5.13 -41.96 -20.67
N GLU A 5 4.35 -41.81 -19.61
CA GLU A 5 3.94 -40.51 -19.10
C GLU A 5 5.18 -39.75 -18.62
N SER A 6 5.35 -38.53 -19.12
CA SER A 6 6.36 -37.58 -18.73
C SER A 6 6.06 -37.07 -17.31
N GLY A 7 6.88 -37.45 -16.34
CA GLY A 7 6.83 -36.87 -14.99
C GLY A 7 7.05 -35.36 -15.06
N LYS A 8 6.09 -34.59 -14.54
CA LYS A 8 6.26 -33.16 -14.26
C LYS A 8 7.47 -32.98 -13.34
N ALA A 9 8.39 -32.09 -13.72
CA ALA A 9 9.52 -31.71 -12.89
C ALA A 9 9.03 -31.16 -11.54
N ALA A 10 9.75 -31.48 -10.46
CA ALA A 10 9.49 -30.91 -9.15
C ALA A 10 9.60 -29.37 -9.22
N PRO A 11 8.64 -28.61 -8.68
CA PRO A 11 8.66 -27.15 -8.73
C PRO A 11 9.87 -26.58 -7.98
N GLY A 12 10.28 -25.36 -8.36
CA GLY A 12 11.24 -24.60 -7.58
C GLY A 12 10.69 -24.27 -6.20
N THR A 13 11.52 -24.40 -5.15
CA THR A 13 11.15 -24.17 -3.75
C THR A 13 10.45 -22.83 -3.50
N GLY A 14 10.74 -21.80 -4.29
CA GLY A 14 10.12 -20.47 -4.17
C GLY A 14 8.63 -20.41 -4.53
N GLU A 15 8.18 -21.12 -5.56
CA GLU A 15 6.78 -21.11 -6.00
C GLU A 15 5.87 -21.82 -4.99
N LEU A 16 6.37 -22.92 -4.41
CA LEU A 16 5.70 -23.63 -3.32
C LEU A 16 5.53 -22.74 -2.08
N LEU A 17 6.60 -22.03 -1.67
CA LEU A 17 6.56 -21.12 -0.53
C LEU A 17 5.55 -19.98 -0.78
N ALA A 18 5.56 -19.35 -1.96
CA ALA A 18 4.59 -18.30 -2.29
C ALA A 18 3.13 -18.78 -2.22
N SER A 19 2.88 -20.01 -2.68
CA SER A 19 1.54 -20.62 -2.64
C SER A 19 1.10 -20.92 -1.19
N LEU A 20 2.01 -21.46 -0.38
CA LEU A 20 1.78 -21.68 1.05
C LEU A 20 1.51 -20.38 1.81
N ARG A 21 2.20 -19.27 1.47
CA ARG A 21 1.92 -17.95 2.05
C ARG A 21 0.49 -17.49 1.80
N ARG A 22 0.01 -17.59 0.56
CA ARG A 22 -1.39 -17.26 0.21
C ARG A 22 -2.37 -18.15 0.97
N PHE A 23 -2.08 -19.43 1.07
CA PHE A 23 -2.90 -20.38 1.83
C PHE A 23 -3.05 -20.00 3.30
N ILE A 24 -1.94 -19.74 4.02
CA ILE A 24 -2.00 -19.37 5.44
C ILE A 24 -2.79 -18.08 5.63
N ARG A 25 -2.59 -17.07 4.76
CA ARG A 25 -3.33 -15.81 4.83
C ARG A 25 -4.82 -15.98 4.60
N ALA A 26 -5.21 -16.86 3.69
CA ALA A 26 -6.61 -17.07 3.32
C ALA A 26 -7.36 -18.00 4.28
N ARG A 27 -6.71 -19.08 4.75
CA ARG A 27 -7.35 -20.19 5.46
C ARG A 27 -6.81 -20.45 6.85
N GLY A 28 -5.72 -19.81 7.26
CA GLY A 28 -5.09 -20.05 8.57
C GLY A 28 -6.04 -19.84 9.74
N SER A 29 -6.84 -18.77 9.73
CA SER A 29 -7.83 -18.48 10.78
C SER A 29 -8.92 -19.54 10.90
N ASP A 30 -9.23 -20.32 9.86
CA ASP A 30 -10.24 -21.39 9.96
C ASP A 30 -9.77 -22.47 10.94
N TYR A 31 -8.47 -22.78 10.94
CA TYR A 31 -7.87 -23.77 11.82
C TYR A 31 -7.70 -23.26 13.26
N LEU A 32 -7.48 -21.95 13.44
CA LEU A 32 -7.33 -21.33 14.77
C LEU A 32 -8.65 -21.23 15.56
N ARG A 33 -9.79 -21.59 14.94
CA ARG A 33 -11.08 -21.74 15.64
C ARG A 33 -11.14 -22.99 16.53
N ASP A 34 -10.27 -23.97 16.28
CA ASP A 34 -10.12 -25.13 17.16
C ASP A 34 -9.32 -24.72 18.40
N ASP A 35 -9.90 -24.86 19.59
CA ASP A 35 -9.30 -24.41 20.85
C ASP A 35 -7.98 -25.10 21.18
N ASN A 36 -7.72 -26.27 20.61
CA ASN A 36 -6.45 -26.97 20.79
C ASN A 36 -5.37 -26.46 19.83
N VAL A 37 -5.70 -25.76 18.74
CA VAL A 37 -4.74 -25.24 17.75
C VAL A 37 -4.34 -23.80 18.11
N SER A 38 -3.06 -23.57 18.39
CA SER A 38 -2.53 -22.29 18.86
C SER A 38 -1.79 -21.48 17.78
N SER A 39 -1.22 -22.15 16.77
CA SER A 39 -0.63 -21.46 15.62
C SER A 39 -0.60 -22.33 14.36
N ILE A 40 -0.48 -21.67 13.21
CA ILE A 40 -0.23 -22.29 11.91
C ILE A 40 0.83 -21.47 11.16
N GLY A 41 1.74 -22.13 10.44
CA GLY A 41 2.78 -21.47 9.65
C GLY A 41 3.56 -22.46 8.77
N VAL A 42 4.56 -21.95 8.05
CA VAL A 42 5.40 -22.76 7.15
C VAL A 42 6.76 -23.03 7.79
N GLY A 43 7.20 -24.28 7.81
CA GLY A 43 8.47 -24.70 8.39
C GLY A 43 8.95 -26.07 7.90
N TYR A 44 10.16 -26.46 8.28
CA TYR A 44 10.70 -27.78 7.97
C TYR A 44 10.12 -28.84 8.92
N LYS A 45 9.63 -29.96 8.37
CA LYS A 45 9.06 -31.07 9.15
C LYS A 45 10.05 -31.57 10.18
N GLU A 46 9.63 -31.75 11.42
CA GLU A 46 10.45 -32.31 12.48
C GLU A 46 10.27 -33.83 12.60
N ARG A 47 11.37 -34.55 12.83
CA ARG A 47 11.37 -35.98 13.22
C ARG A 47 12.35 -36.15 14.38
N ASP A 48 11.87 -36.74 15.47
CA ASP A 48 12.64 -36.95 16.70
C ASP A 48 13.32 -35.67 17.23
N GLY A 49 12.59 -34.53 17.17
CA GLY A 49 13.08 -33.23 17.64
C GLY A 49 14.14 -32.57 16.73
N ARG A 50 14.28 -33.04 15.49
CA ARG A 50 15.21 -32.46 14.50
C ARG A 50 14.49 -32.07 13.22
N ALA A 51 14.74 -30.85 12.76
CA ALA A 51 14.26 -30.37 11.46
C ALA A 51 14.85 -31.21 10.32
N THR A 52 13.98 -31.65 9.41
CA THR A 52 14.36 -32.30 8.15
C THR A 52 14.57 -31.27 7.04
N LYS A 53 14.73 -31.70 5.79
CA LYS A 53 14.74 -30.80 4.62
C LYS A 53 13.38 -30.70 3.93
N GLU A 54 12.35 -31.35 4.49
CA GLU A 54 11.01 -31.44 3.92
C GLU A 54 10.18 -30.24 4.39
N ILE A 55 9.72 -29.39 3.47
CA ILE A 55 8.82 -28.25 3.80
C ILE A 55 7.45 -28.81 4.18
N SER A 56 6.84 -28.24 5.22
CA SER A 56 5.54 -28.66 5.75
C SER A 56 4.71 -27.47 6.24
N VAL A 57 3.40 -27.66 6.29
CA VAL A 57 2.50 -26.78 7.06
C VAL A 57 2.55 -27.26 8.51
N GLN A 58 3.10 -26.43 9.40
CA GLN A 58 3.26 -26.77 10.81
C GLN A 58 2.15 -26.15 11.63
N PHE A 59 1.40 -27.00 12.32
CA PHE A 59 0.43 -26.65 13.33
C PHE A 59 1.07 -26.76 14.71
N THR A 60 0.78 -25.79 15.58
CA THR A 60 1.07 -25.91 16.99
C THR A 60 -0.23 -26.19 17.75
N VAL A 61 -0.20 -27.16 18.65
CA VAL A 61 -1.32 -27.52 19.51
C VAL A 61 -0.98 -27.39 20.98
N ARG A 62 -1.97 -27.08 21.81
CA ARG A 62 -1.81 -27.00 23.27
C ARG A 62 -1.51 -28.38 23.87
N ARG A 63 -2.14 -29.43 23.35
CA ARG A 63 -1.92 -30.82 23.74
C ARG A 63 -2.05 -31.77 22.54
N LYS A 64 -1.05 -32.63 22.33
CA LYS A 64 -1.16 -33.79 21.44
C LYS A 64 -2.07 -34.83 22.06
N ALA A 65 -2.93 -35.41 21.25
CA ALA A 65 -3.86 -36.46 21.64
C ALA A 65 -3.86 -37.58 20.61
N GLN A 66 -4.11 -38.80 21.09
CA GLN A 66 -4.44 -39.92 20.22
C GLN A 66 -5.85 -39.76 19.66
N PRO A 67 -6.21 -40.42 18.54
CA PRO A 67 -7.52 -40.31 17.92
C PRO A 67 -8.70 -40.53 18.89
N GLU A 68 -8.52 -41.42 19.87
CA GLU A 68 -9.51 -41.77 20.91
C GLU A 68 -9.73 -40.64 21.94
N GLU A 69 -8.80 -39.69 22.05
CA GLU A 69 -8.82 -38.59 23.03
C GLU A 69 -9.33 -37.26 22.43
N LEU A 70 -9.51 -37.18 21.10
CA LEU A 70 -9.85 -35.93 20.41
C LEU A 70 -11.21 -35.36 20.83
N GLU A 71 -12.23 -36.22 20.98
CA GLU A 71 -13.56 -35.80 21.40
C GLU A 71 -13.57 -35.21 22.81
N ALA A 72 -12.80 -35.81 23.74
CA ALA A 72 -12.66 -35.32 25.10
C ALA A 72 -11.94 -33.96 25.19
N LEU A 73 -11.11 -33.63 24.20
CA LEU A 73 -10.42 -32.35 24.07
C LEU A 73 -11.22 -31.32 23.24
N GLY A 74 -12.38 -31.69 22.69
CA GLY A 74 -13.19 -30.83 21.84
C GLY A 74 -12.47 -30.41 20.55
N THR A 75 -11.52 -31.21 20.07
CA THR A 75 -10.67 -30.91 18.91
C THR A 75 -10.90 -31.91 17.77
N THR A 76 -10.50 -31.54 16.55
CA THR A 76 -10.60 -32.42 15.37
C THR A 76 -9.24 -32.84 14.85
N ALA A 77 -9.19 -33.99 14.16
CA ALA A 77 -7.94 -34.47 13.57
C ALA A 77 -7.49 -33.51 12.45
N LEU A 78 -6.27 -32.98 12.59
CA LEU A 78 -5.63 -32.19 11.54
C LEU A 78 -5.34 -33.07 10.31
N PRO A 79 -5.54 -32.58 9.08
CA PRO A 79 -5.28 -33.36 7.88
C PRO A 79 -3.80 -33.71 7.77
N ALA A 80 -3.46 -34.92 7.34
CA ALA A 80 -2.06 -35.35 7.19
C ALA A 80 -1.33 -34.65 6.02
N VAL A 81 -2.09 -34.18 5.03
CA VAL A 81 -1.62 -33.48 3.84
C VAL A 81 -2.61 -32.35 3.54
N ILE A 82 -2.09 -31.18 3.17
CA ILE A 82 -2.87 -30.05 2.67
C ILE A 82 -2.52 -29.84 1.21
N VAL A 83 -3.54 -29.77 0.36
CA VAL A 83 -3.37 -29.44 -1.07
C VAL A 83 -3.45 -27.92 -1.23
N VAL A 84 -2.37 -27.30 -1.69
CA VAL A 84 -2.29 -25.85 -1.95
C VAL A 84 -1.92 -25.63 -3.41
N ASP A 85 -2.77 -24.96 -4.18
CA ASP A 85 -2.55 -24.68 -5.61
C ASP A 85 -2.13 -25.93 -6.42
N GLY A 86 -2.64 -27.11 -6.04
CA GLY A 86 -2.32 -28.41 -6.66
C GLY A 86 -1.09 -29.13 -6.09
N PHE A 87 -0.40 -28.55 -5.10
CA PHE A 87 0.73 -29.16 -4.40
C PHE A 87 0.28 -29.89 -3.13
N GLU A 88 0.62 -31.17 -3.01
CA GLU A 88 0.46 -31.94 -1.78
C GLU A 88 1.59 -31.61 -0.79
N VAL A 89 1.27 -30.92 0.30
CA VAL A 89 2.23 -30.52 1.33
C VAL A 89 1.94 -31.28 2.62
N PRO A 90 2.92 -31.99 3.21
CA PRO A 90 2.70 -32.71 4.46
C PRO A 90 2.44 -31.73 5.60
N THR A 91 1.64 -32.16 6.57
CA THR A 91 1.48 -31.41 7.82
C THR A 91 2.43 -31.92 8.90
N ASP A 92 2.72 -31.05 9.85
CA ASP A 92 3.46 -31.39 11.06
C ASP A 92 2.72 -30.82 12.27
N VAL A 93 2.70 -31.57 13.37
CA VAL A 93 1.98 -31.18 14.59
C VAL A 93 2.99 -31.07 15.71
N LEU A 94 3.18 -29.86 16.21
CA LEU A 94 4.07 -29.52 17.31
C LEU A 94 3.20 -29.23 18.55
N GLN A 95 3.65 -29.64 19.74
CA GLN A 95 2.94 -29.30 20.97
C GLN A 95 3.68 -28.17 21.67
N ARG A 96 3.09 -26.96 21.72
CA ARG A 96 3.70 -25.75 22.34
C ARG A 96 2.62 -24.78 22.83
N GLN A 97 3.00 -23.86 23.72
CA GLN A 97 2.13 -22.78 24.21
C GLN A 97 2.79 -21.41 24.07
N TYR A 98 2.00 -20.42 23.63
CA TYR A 98 2.45 -19.03 23.46
C TYR A 98 1.77 -18.12 24.47
N ARG A 99 2.49 -17.10 24.95
CA ARG A 99 1.94 -16.05 25.80
C ARG A 99 2.69 -14.75 25.57
N ALA A 100 2.03 -13.62 25.80
CA ALA A 100 2.73 -12.36 26.04
C ALA A 100 3.59 -12.56 27.30
N ASP A 101 4.91 -12.47 27.17
CA ASP A 101 5.79 -12.85 28.27
C ASP A 101 5.95 -11.71 29.28
N PHE A 102 5.62 -12.02 30.53
CA PHE A 102 5.77 -11.13 31.68
C PHE A 102 6.42 -11.91 32.83
N ARG A 103 7.73 -12.10 32.77
CA ARG A 103 8.51 -12.66 33.88
C ARG A 103 9.68 -11.75 34.25
N VAL A 104 9.85 -11.59 35.56
CA VAL A 104 10.94 -10.82 36.17
C VAL A 104 12.13 -11.77 36.34
N VAL A 105 13.24 -11.48 35.66
CA VAL A 105 14.49 -12.23 35.77
C VAL A 105 15.63 -11.28 36.14
N SER A 106 16.53 -11.76 37.00
CA SER A 106 17.69 -11.02 37.52
C SER A 106 18.85 -10.91 36.51
N GLU A 107 19.58 -9.80 36.63
CA GLU A 107 20.57 -9.25 35.69
C GLU A 107 21.81 -10.10 35.37
N ALA A 108 22.20 -10.07 34.09
CA ALA A 108 23.58 -10.25 33.65
C ALA A 108 24.14 -8.91 33.11
N ALA A 109 25.42 -8.64 33.35
CA ALA A 109 26.03 -7.32 33.33
C ALA A 109 26.38 -6.73 31.95
N ALA A 110 26.44 -5.38 31.94
CA ALA A 110 27.10 -4.44 31.02
C ALA A 110 26.39 -4.05 29.69
N VAL A 111 25.24 -3.37 29.82
CA VAL A 111 24.92 -1.97 29.41
C VAL A 111 23.71 -1.64 30.30
N ASP A 112 23.68 -0.49 30.97
CA ASP A 112 22.55 -0.17 31.86
C ASP A 112 21.31 0.24 31.05
N ARG A 113 20.51 -0.75 30.66
CA ARG A 113 19.31 -0.61 29.82
C ARG A 113 18.07 -0.17 30.61
N LYS A 114 18.15 -0.16 31.96
CA LYS A 114 17.01 0.01 32.86
C LYS A 114 16.99 1.36 33.56
N VAL A 115 17.99 2.20 33.32
CA VAL A 115 18.03 3.57 33.83
C VAL A 115 17.51 4.59 32.82
N ARG A 116 17.22 5.79 33.32
CA ARG A 116 16.88 6.94 32.50
C ARG A 116 18.07 7.32 31.63
N ALA A 117 17.86 7.31 30.31
CA ALA A 117 18.87 7.63 29.32
C ALA A 117 18.54 8.94 28.60
N ASP A 118 19.59 9.66 28.22
CA ASP A 118 19.58 10.82 27.34
C ASP A 118 20.97 10.94 26.68
N PRO A 119 21.13 10.62 25.38
CA PRO A 119 20.06 10.24 24.45
C PRO A 119 19.42 8.89 24.79
N ILE A 120 18.14 8.74 24.45
CA ILE A 120 17.48 7.42 24.48
C ILE A 120 17.95 6.56 23.29
N ALA A 121 17.99 5.24 23.42
CA ALA A 121 18.44 4.37 22.33
C ALA A 121 17.67 3.04 22.30
N PRO A 122 17.57 2.39 21.12
CA PRO A 122 17.02 1.05 21.00
C PRO A 122 17.72 0.03 21.89
N GLY A 123 16.95 -0.88 22.49
CA GLY A 123 17.40 -1.80 23.53
C GLY A 123 17.20 -1.30 24.96
N ALA A 124 16.84 -0.04 25.16
CA ALA A 124 16.52 0.50 26.48
C ALA A 124 15.09 0.16 26.93
N SER A 125 14.88 0.21 28.24
CA SER A 125 13.58 0.09 28.90
C SER A 125 12.64 1.23 28.50
N VAL A 126 11.38 0.91 28.21
CA VAL A 126 10.30 1.88 27.97
C VAL A 126 8.96 1.29 28.38
N GLY A 127 7.97 2.13 28.69
CA GLY A 127 6.60 1.64 28.83
C GLY A 127 5.59 2.75 29.01
N HIS A 128 4.33 2.43 28.73
CA HIS A 128 3.18 3.22 29.15
C HIS A 128 3.14 3.35 30.69
N VAL A 129 2.69 4.49 31.21
CA VAL A 129 2.56 4.69 32.67
C VAL A 129 1.63 3.67 33.34
N GLY A 130 0.68 3.11 32.58
CA GLY A 130 -0.27 2.09 33.03
C GLY A 130 0.22 0.64 32.94
N VAL A 131 1.40 0.37 32.38
CA VAL A 131 1.95 -1.00 32.22
C VAL A 131 3.30 -1.17 32.92
N SER A 132 3.95 -2.32 32.73
CA SER A 132 5.24 -2.66 33.34
C SER A 132 6.43 -1.98 32.64
N ALA A 133 7.15 -2.72 31.81
CA ALA A 133 8.26 -2.27 30.98
C ALA A 133 8.47 -3.25 29.83
N GLY A 134 8.87 -2.72 28.68
CA GLY A 134 9.37 -3.45 27.53
C GLY A 134 10.63 -2.79 26.99
N THR A 135 10.90 -2.98 25.70
CA THR A 135 12.10 -2.54 25.00
C THR A 135 11.77 -1.53 23.91
N ILE A 136 12.58 -0.48 23.77
CA ILE A 136 12.59 0.39 22.58
C ILE A 136 13.17 -0.42 21.42
N GLY A 137 12.38 -0.67 20.38
CA GLY A 137 12.81 -1.45 19.22
C GLY A 137 13.64 -0.67 18.24
N CYS A 138 13.13 0.48 17.82
CA CYS A 138 13.76 1.38 16.88
C CYS A 138 13.41 2.83 17.23
N VAL A 139 14.24 3.76 16.77
CA VAL A 139 13.75 5.10 16.44
C VAL A 139 13.21 5.03 15.02
N VAL A 140 12.02 5.57 14.80
CA VAL A 140 11.34 5.63 13.50
C VAL A 140 10.85 7.04 13.27
N TYR A 141 10.47 7.34 12.04
CA TYR A 141 10.04 8.68 11.65
C TYR A 141 8.64 8.63 11.06
N ASP A 142 7.81 9.59 11.44
CA ASP A 142 6.52 9.79 10.82
C ASP A 142 6.68 9.90 9.30
N ARG A 143 5.88 9.14 8.56
CA ARG A 143 5.95 9.13 7.10
C ARG A 143 5.57 10.48 6.48
N ALA A 144 4.73 11.27 7.14
CA ALA A 144 4.20 12.51 6.62
C ALA A 144 5.13 13.70 6.88
N ASP A 145 5.66 13.84 8.11
CA ASP A 145 6.41 15.03 8.52
C ASP A 145 7.83 14.75 9.03
N GLY A 146 8.22 13.48 9.13
CA GLY A 146 9.53 13.09 9.63
C GLY A 146 9.74 13.30 11.12
N THR A 147 8.67 13.46 11.91
CA THR A 147 8.77 13.53 13.37
C THR A 147 9.34 12.22 13.92
N PRO A 148 10.39 12.26 14.76
CA PRO A 148 10.97 11.05 15.34
C PRO A 148 10.10 10.49 16.47
N TYR A 149 9.96 9.17 16.48
CA TYR A 149 9.22 8.39 17.47
C TYR A 149 10.04 7.19 17.94
N VAL A 150 9.74 6.70 19.15
CA VAL A 150 10.15 5.36 19.56
C VAL A 150 9.12 4.33 19.10
N LEU A 151 9.57 3.23 18.51
CA LEU A 151 8.76 2.07 18.15
C LEU A 151 8.90 0.98 19.22
N SER A 152 7.78 0.42 19.67
CA SER A 152 7.74 -0.79 20.51
C SER A 152 6.39 -1.51 20.30
N ASN A 153 6.04 -2.48 21.15
CA ASN A 153 4.76 -3.18 21.06
C ASN A 153 3.58 -2.34 21.57
N TRP A 154 2.38 -2.67 21.10
CA TRP A 154 1.14 -2.11 21.63
C TRP A 154 1.01 -2.43 23.12
N HIS A 155 1.29 -3.65 23.56
CA HIS A 155 1.17 -3.99 24.99
C HIS A 155 2.24 -3.33 25.88
N VAL A 156 3.27 -2.71 25.28
CA VAL A 156 4.32 -1.97 25.97
C VAL A 156 4.01 -0.47 26.04
N LEU A 157 3.53 0.16 24.95
CA LEU A 157 3.30 1.61 24.90
C LEU A 157 1.84 2.02 25.07
N HIS A 158 0.89 1.09 24.96
CA HIS A 158 -0.55 1.33 25.09
C HIS A 158 -1.13 0.46 26.21
N GLY A 159 -1.12 -0.85 26.02
CA GLY A 159 -1.70 -1.82 26.94
C GLY A 159 -3.23 -1.77 27.04
N PRO A 160 -3.84 -2.71 27.79
CA PRO A 160 -5.29 -2.93 27.85
C PRO A 160 -6.17 -1.73 28.21
N GLY A 161 -5.64 -0.80 29.01
CA GLY A 161 -6.37 0.35 29.53
C GLY A 161 -5.76 1.70 29.14
N GLY A 162 -4.79 1.73 28.23
CA GLY A 162 -4.20 2.98 27.78
C GLY A 162 -5.09 3.74 26.80
N ALA A 163 -4.76 4.99 26.56
CA ALA A 163 -5.36 5.82 25.53
C ALA A 163 -4.30 6.64 24.77
N LEU A 164 -4.57 6.95 23.50
CA LEU A 164 -3.70 7.85 22.73
C LEU A 164 -3.55 9.20 23.45
N GLY A 165 -2.34 9.74 23.43
CA GLY A 165 -1.97 10.98 24.11
C GLY A 165 -1.55 10.83 25.57
N GLU A 166 -1.67 9.64 26.17
CA GLU A 166 -1.17 9.35 27.52
C GLU A 166 0.36 9.23 27.57
N ASP A 167 0.91 9.41 28.77
CA ASP A 167 2.36 9.47 28.96
C ASP A 167 3.03 8.10 28.78
N VAL A 168 4.18 8.14 28.10
CA VAL A 168 5.14 7.05 28.00
C VAL A 168 6.41 7.45 28.74
N VAL A 169 7.02 6.51 29.47
CA VAL A 169 8.19 6.73 30.31
C VAL A 169 9.38 5.87 29.88
N GLN A 170 10.57 6.44 29.97
CA GLN A 170 11.86 5.80 29.76
C GLN A 170 12.73 6.14 30.99
N PRO A 171 13.08 5.13 31.82
CA PRO A 171 12.75 3.71 31.66
C PRO A 171 11.28 3.43 31.98
N GLY A 172 10.80 2.22 31.65
CA GLY A 172 9.46 1.76 32.02
C GLY A 172 9.26 1.72 33.54
N ARG A 173 8.00 1.81 33.99
CA ARG A 173 7.64 1.94 35.42
C ARG A 173 8.16 0.80 36.29
N HIS A 174 8.31 -0.40 35.72
CA HIS A 174 8.88 -1.54 36.44
C HIS A 174 10.34 -1.33 36.84
N ASP A 175 11.11 -0.61 36.03
CA ASP A 175 12.51 -0.30 36.30
C ASP A 175 12.68 0.95 37.17
N ASP A 176 11.87 1.98 36.93
CA ASP A 176 11.83 3.17 37.77
C ASP A 176 10.44 3.80 37.75
N ASN A 177 9.79 3.77 38.91
CA ASN A 177 8.41 4.20 39.09
C ASN A 177 8.23 5.73 39.21
N ARG A 178 9.30 6.53 39.13
CA ARG A 178 9.27 7.99 39.15
C ARG A 178 8.84 8.56 37.79
N VAL A 179 7.60 8.30 37.41
CA VAL A 179 7.03 8.62 36.09
C VAL A 179 7.16 10.10 35.72
N ASP A 180 7.04 11.00 36.70
CA ASP A 180 7.22 12.44 36.56
C ASP A 180 8.63 12.84 36.12
N ARG A 181 9.65 12.07 36.53
CA ARG A 181 11.05 12.29 36.17
C ARG A 181 11.47 11.52 34.91
N ASN A 182 10.72 10.49 34.57
CA ASN A 182 11.04 9.54 33.51
C ASN A 182 10.20 9.73 32.25
N ARG A 183 9.39 10.78 32.18
CA ARG A 183 8.61 11.13 30.98
C ARG A 183 9.49 11.15 29.74
N LEU A 184 9.12 10.34 28.76
CA LEU A 184 9.73 10.29 27.42
C LEU A 184 8.90 11.11 26.44
N GLY A 185 7.58 11.00 26.51
CA GLY A 185 6.64 11.65 25.60
C GLY A 185 5.25 11.05 25.76
N ARG A 186 4.50 10.99 24.67
CA ARG A 186 3.10 10.55 24.62
C ARG A 186 2.92 9.42 23.63
N LEU A 187 1.99 8.52 23.92
CA LEU A 187 1.51 7.53 22.97
C LEU A 187 0.86 8.23 21.77
N VAL A 188 1.33 7.97 20.54
CA VAL A 188 0.88 8.67 19.32
C VAL A 188 -0.04 7.80 18.49
N ARG A 189 0.42 6.60 18.10
CA ARG A 189 -0.34 5.63 17.30
C ARG A 189 -0.04 4.22 17.77
N SER A 190 -1.00 3.33 17.57
CA SER A 190 -0.88 1.95 18.02
C SER A 190 -1.82 1.03 17.25
N TYR A 191 -1.44 -0.24 17.10
CA TYR A 191 -2.22 -1.25 16.43
C TYR A 191 -2.04 -2.61 17.12
N LEU A 192 -3.15 -3.33 17.30
CA LEU A 192 -3.20 -4.70 17.79
C LEU A 192 -4.12 -5.52 16.88
N GLY A 193 -3.58 -6.59 16.28
CA GLY A 193 -4.34 -7.53 15.45
C GLY A 193 -3.45 -8.24 14.44
N LYS A 194 -4.04 -8.79 13.37
CA LYS A 194 -3.34 -9.64 12.38
C LYS A 194 -2.08 -9.01 11.79
N ALA A 195 -2.07 -7.69 11.60
CA ALA A 195 -0.92 -6.99 11.05
C ALA A 195 0.22 -6.75 12.07
N GLY A 196 0.00 -7.00 13.36
CA GLY A 196 1.03 -6.94 14.38
C GLY A 196 0.55 -6.43 15.74
N ASP A 197 1.49 -6.44 16.68
CA ASP A 197 1.43 -5.86 18.00
C ASP A 197 2.47 -4.73 18.07
N CYS A 198 2.03 -3.48 17.86
CA CYS A 198 2.96 -2.37 17.65
C CYS A 198 2.37 -1.01 18.03
N ALA A 199 3.25 -0.11 18.48
CA ALA A 199 2.89 1.26 18.83
C ALA A 199 4.10 2.19 18.74
N ILE A 200 3.82 3.48 18.62
CA ILE A 200 4.82 4.55 18.65
C ILE A 200 4.51 5.62 19.69
N ALA A 201 5.56 6.21 20.26
CA ALA A 201 5.46 7.33 21.19
C ALA A 201 6.40 8.48 20.82
N SER A 202 6.00 9.71 21.14
CA SER A 202 6.82 10.92 20.94
C SER A 202 8.08 10.90 21.79
N ILE A 203 9.09 11.60 21.30
CA ILE A 203 10.34 11.89 22.02
C ILE A 203 10.29 13.37 22.36
N GLU A 204 10.13 13.70 23.64
CA GLU A 204 10.00 15.05 24.15
C GLU A 204 11.14 15.34 25.14
N ASP A 205 11.70 16.55 25.05
CA ASP A 205 12.74 17.07 25.96
C ASP A 205 13.98 16.16 26.15
N ARG A 206 14.31 15.33 25.15
CA ARG A 206 15.49 14.43 25.14
C ARG A 206 16.08 14.25 23.74
N GLY A 207 17.36 13.91 23.68
CA GLY A 207 17.99 13.40 22.48
C GLY A 207 17.68 11.92 22.24
N TYR A 208 18.02 11.42 21.05
CA TYR A 208 17.94 10.00 20.71
C TYR A 208 19.15 9.56 19.90
N ASP A 209 19.50 8.28 20.05
CA ASP A 209 20.46 7.54 19.25
C ASP A 209 19.70 6.45 18.48
N VAL A 210 20.05 6.28 17.22
CA VAL A 210 19.44 5.29 16.33
C VAL A 210 20.11 3.92 16.44
N ASN A 211 21.28 3.83 17.08
CA ASN A 211 22.04 2.60 17.20
C ASN A 211 21.53 1.73 18.36
N ALA A 212 21.31 0.45 18.08
CA ALA A 212 20.90 -0.50 19.11
C ALA A 212 22.02 -0.77 20.12
N MET A 213 21.69 -0.67 21.42
CA MET A 213 22.62 -0.85 22.53
C MET A 213 23.35 -2.20 22.46
N GLY A 214 24.68 -2.17 22.49
CA GLY A 214 25.51 -3.38 22.43
C GLY A 214 25.65 -4.01 21.03
N LEU A 215 24.95 -3.51 20.02
CA LEU A 215 25.13 -3.90 18.61
C LEU A 215 25.83 -2.83 17.78
N ASP A 216 25.72 -1.56 18.21
CA ASP A 216 26.30 -0.39 17.52
C ASP A 216 25.90 -0.33 16.04
N VAL A 217 24.61 -0.57 15.79
CA VAL A 217 24.03 -0.60 14.44
C VAL A 217 22.68 0.10 14.43
N ALA A 218 22.51 0.99 13.46
CA ALA A 218 21.22 1.56 13.09
C ALA A 218 20.59 0.72 11.98
N VAL A 219 19.31 0.39 12.15
CA VAL A 219 18.52 -0.20 11.07
C VAL A 219 18.10 0.88 10.08
N THR A 220 18.42 0.70 8.80
CA THR A 220 18.09 1.65 7.72
C THR A 220 17.28 0.98 6.61
N GLN A 221 17.02 -0.32 6.73
CA GLN A 221 16.25 -1.10 5.76
C GLN A 221 15.34 -2.08 6.50
N ILE A 222 14.20 -2.42 5.90
CA ILE A 222 13.34 -3.51 6.34
C ILE A 222 13.53 -4.70 5.39
N GLY A 223 13.45 -5.93 5.91
CA GLY A 223 13.52 -7.15 5.10
C GLY A 223 12.43 -8.14 5.49
N GLU A 224 12.16 -9.07 4.59
CA GLU A 224 11.24 -10.18 4.83
C GLU A 224 12.03 -11.41 5.31
N PRO A 225 11.66 -12.05 6.42
CA PRO A 225 12.38 -13.20 6.96
C PRO A 225 12.18 -14.46 6.12
N GLU A 226 13.27 -15.19 5.88
CA GLU A 226 13.28 -16.50 5.23
C GLU A 226 13.74 -17.59 6.21
N LEU A 227 13.38 -18.85 5.90
CA LEU A 227 13.75 -20.00 6.71
C LEU A 227 15.28 -20.15 6.78
N GLY A 228 15.82 -20.22 8.00
CA GLY A 228 17.26 -20.37 8.25
C GLY A 228 18.03 -19.06 8.36
N ASP A 229 17.37 -17.91 8.14
CA ASP A 229 18.01 -16.61 8.36
C ASP A 229 18.48 -16.46 9.79
N LYS A 230 19.68 -15.90 9.93
CA LYS A 230 20.25 -15.60 11.25
C LYS A 230 19.89 -14.19 11.65
N VAL A 231 19.43 -14.04 12.88
CA VAL A 231 19.00 -12.75 13.44
C VAL A 231 19.65 -12.48 14.78
N VAL A 232 19.70 -11.20 15.15
CA VAL A 232 20.19 -10.71 16.45
C VAL A 232 19.29 -9.59 16.94
N LYS A 233 19.00 -9.55 18.24
CA LYS A 233 18.30 -8.44 18.87
C LYS A 233 19.12 -7.82 19.99
N SER A 234 18.73 -6.64 20.42
CA SER A 234 19.10 -6.08 21.73
C SER A 234 17.84 -5.82 22.55
N GLY A 235 17.60 -6.66 23.56
CA GLY A 235 16.48 -6.56 24.50
C GLY A 235 16.86 -5.89 25.82
N ARG A 236 15.89 -5.27 26.49
CA ARG A 236 16.04 -4.70 27.85
C ARG A 236 16.41 -5.76 28.88
N THR A 237 15.90 -6.99 28.76
CA THR A 237 16.11 -8.06 29.74
C THR A 237 17.28 -8.95 29.35
N THR A 238 17.24 -9.56 28.16
CA THR A 238 18.26 -10.54 27.72
C THR A 238 19.50 -9.89 27.10
N GLY A 239 19.49 -8.58 26.86
CA GLY A 239 20.59 -7.90 26.17
C GLY A 239 20.73 -8.37 24.72
N VAL A 240 21.96 -8.64 24.29
CA VAL A 240 22.22 -9.09 22.91
C VAL A 240 21.95 -10.60 22.80
N THR A 241 20.95 -10.96 21.99
CA THR A 241 20.55 -12.35 21.79
C THR A 241 20.55 -12.73 20.31
N HIS A 242 20.94 -13.96 20.00
CA HIS A 242 21.01 -14.48 18.64
C HIS A 242 19.96 -15.57 18.41
N GLY A 243 19.41 -15.62 17.19
CA GLY A 243 18.43 -16.62 16.80
C GLY A 243 18.53 -17.00 15.33
N VAL A 244 17.74 -18.01 14.96
CA VAL A 244 17.56 -18.49 13.59
C VAL A 244 16.06 -18.57 13.30
N VAL A 245 15.64 -18.04 12.16
CA VAL A 245 14.24 -18.12 11.71
C VAL A 245 13.89 -19.58 11.41
N ARG A 246 12.90 -20.12 12.12
CA ARG A 246 12.45 -21.52 12.02
C ARG A 246 11.12 -21.67 11.30
N ARG A 247 10.22 -20.69 11.43
CA ARG A 247 8.93 -20.67 10.73
C ARG A 247 8.65 -19.27 10.23
N VAL A 248 8.13 -19.18 9.01
CA VAL A 248 7.72 -17.92 8.38
C VAL A 248 6.21 -17.92 8.13
N ASP A 249 5.66 -16.72 7.94
CA ASP A 249 4.24 -16.51 7.69
C ASP A 249 3.35 -17.18 8.77
N VAL A 250 3.76 -17.01 10.02
CA VAL A 250 3.09 -17.58 11.20
C VAL A 250 1.90 -16.69 11.56
N LEU A 251 0.75 -17.30 11.81
CA LEU A 251 -0.39 -16.66 12.48
C LEU A 251 -0.56 -17.32 13.84
N VAL A 252 -0.41 -16.55 14.92
CA VAL A 252 -0.47 -17.02 16.30
C VAL A 252 -1.65 -16.40 17.04
N LYS A 253 -2.30 -17.19 17.90
CA LYS A 253 -3.35 -16.71 18.80
C LYS A 253 -2.74 -16.42 20.18
N ILE A 254 -2.82 -15.17 20.63
CA ILE A 254 -2.29 -14.72 21.93
C ILE A 254 -3.41 -14.06 22.74
N ASP A 255 -3.54 -14.45 24.00
CA ASP A 255 -4.41 -13.79 24.96
C ASP A 255 -3.71 -12.58 25.59
N TYR A 256 -4.22 -11.38 25.31
CA TYR A 256 -3.74 -10.12 25.87
C TYR A 256 -4.46 -9.74 27.17
N GLY A 257 -5.41 -10.57 27.62
CA GLY A 257 -6.19 -10.37 28.83
C GLY A 257 -7.19 -9.20 28.74
N GLY A 258 -7.96 -9.02 29.82
CA GLY A 258 -8.89 -7.90 29.95
C GLY A 258 -9.95 -7.85 28.83
N PRO A 259 -10.35 -6.65 28.38
CA PRO A 259 -11.34 -6.50 27.31
C PRO A 259 -10.80 -6.87 25.91
N GLN A 260 -9.48 -7.00 25.73
CA GLN A 260 -8.88 -7.35 24.44
C GLN A 260 -8.96 -8.86 24.16
N GLY A 261 -8.82 -9.71 25.19
CA GLY A 261 -8.92 -11.16 25.06
C GLY A 261 -7.93 -11.76 24.04
N GLU A 262 -8.35 -12.83 23.37
CA GLU A 262 -7.55 -13.50 22.34
C GLU A 262 -7.47 -12.66 21.06
N GLN A 263 -6.25 -12.44 20.58
CA GLN A 263 -5.92 -11.75 19.34
C GLN A 263 -5.09 -12.64 18.42
N GLU A 264 -5.36 -12.57 17.12
CA GLU A 264 -4.53 -13.22 16.09
C GLU A 264 -3.45 -12.24 15.63
N ILE A 265 -2.18 -12.61 15.76
CA ILE A 265 -1.02 -11.79 15.37
C ILE A 265 -0.22 -12.52 14.29
N GLY A 266 0.06 -11.83 13.19
CA GLY A 266 0.88 -12.33 12.09
C GLY A 266 2.37 -12.01 12.28
N GLY A 267 3.24 -12.97 11.95
CA GLY A 267 4.67 -12.84 12.20
C GLY A 267 5.50 -14.03 11.71
N PHE A 268 6.59 -14.29 12.42
CA PHE A 268 7.48 -15.42 12.19
C PHE A 268 8.07 -15.92 13.52
N GLU A 269 8.53 -17.17 13.53
CA GLU A 269 9.12 -17.84 14.70
C GLU A 269 10.63 -17.92 14.54
N ILE A 270 11.32 -17.60 15.63
CA ILE A 270 12.77 -17.58 15.74
C ILE A 270 13.11 -18.56 16.86
N GLY A 271 14.03 -19.48 16.62
CA GLY A 271 14.56 -20.33 17.70
C GLY A 271 16.03 -20.07 17.96
N VAL A 272 16.57 -20.78 18.94
CA VAL A 272 17.98 -20.66 19.37
C VAL A 272 18.94 -20.90 18.20
N ASP A 273 19.93 -20.02 18.02
CA ASP A 273 21.10 -20.26 17.16
C ASP A 273 22.04 -21.23 17.88
N PRO A 274 22.21 -22.49 17.44
CA PRO A 274 23.04 -23.47 18.15
C PRO A 274 24.51 -23.07 18.25
N ARG A 275 24.97 -22.14 17.40
CA ARG A 275 26.36 -21.63 17.43
C ARG A 275 26.55 -20.43 18.34
N ASN A 276 25.46 -19.80 18.79
CA ASN A 276 25.48 -18.61 19.63
C ASN A 276 24.36 -18.70 20.68
N ALA A 277 24.21 -19.87 21.30
CA ALA A 277 23.18 -20.09 22.30
C ALA A 277 23.43 -19.16 23.51
N PRO A 278 22.38 -18.50 24.03
CA PRO A 278 22.50 -17.66 25.22
C PRO A 278 22.87 -18.51 26.44
N ALA A 279 23.56 -17.91 27.42
CA ALA A 279 24.14 -18.63 28.56
C ALA A 279 23.09 -19.20 29.52
N ASP A 280 21.96 -18.51 29.65
CA ASP A 280 20.76 -18.93 30.38
C ASP A 280 19.81 -19.79 29.54
N GLY A 281 20.09 -19.93 28.24
CA GLY A 281 19.28 -20.69 27.30
C GLY A 281 18.10 -19.93 26.72
N GLU A 282 17.82 -18.71 27.20
CA GLU A 282 16.61 -17.95 26.87
C GLU A 282 16.88 -16.94 25.74
N ILE A 283 16.16 -17.06 24.62
CA ILE A 283 16.17 -16.06 23.55
C ILE A 283 15.04 -15.04 23.67
N SER A 284 14.02 -15.36 24.45
CA SER A 284 12.89 -14.50 24.75
C SER A 284 12.71 -14.41 26.26
N SER A 285 12.49 -13.21 26.79
CA SER A 285 12.11 -13.06 28.19
C SER A 285 11.25 -11.84 28.40
N GLY A 286 10.45 -11.86 29.47
CA GLY A 286 9.63 -10.73 29.87
C GLY A 286 10.41 -9.43 29.90
N GLY A 287 9.89 -8.42 29.20
CA GLY A 287 10.52 -7.12 29.03
C GLY A 287 11.34 -6.96 27.74
N ASP A 288 11.60 -8.03 26.99
CA ASP A 288 12.19 -7.93 25.65
C ASP A 288 11.19 -7.49 24.58
N SER A 289 9.89 -7.59 24.87
CA SER A 289 8.81 -7.11 24.02
C SER A 289 9.14 -5.73 23.45
N GLY A 290 9.13 -5.63 22.12
CA GLY A 290 9.46 -4.43 21.38
C GLY A 290 10.89 -4.43 20.85
N ALA A 291 11.77 -5.37 21.24
CA ALA A 291 13.12 -5.45 20.69
C ALA A 291 13.13 -5.71 19.18
N ALA A 292 13.99 -4.99 18.46
CA ALA A 292 14.18 -5.20 17.02
C ALA A 292 15.09 -6.41 16.75
N TRP A 293 14.59 -7.37 15.98
CA TRP A 293 15.41 -8.40 15.37
C TRP A 293 16.03 -7.87 14.09
N ILE A 294 17.34 -8.03 13.95
CA ILE A 294 18.17 -7.53 12.85
C ILE A 294 18.82 -8.71 12.15
N PHE A 295 18.82 -8.77 10.81
CA PHE A 295 19.50 -9.83 10.09
C PHE A 295 21.01 -9.79 10.33
N LYS A 296 21.66 -10.96 10.37
CA LYS A 296 23.11 -11.09 10.45
C LYS A 296 23.69 -11.33 9.06
N LEU A 297 24.79 -10.66 8.74
CA LEU A 297 25.57 -10.92 7.54
C LEU A 297 26.23 -12.31 7.62
N GLY A 298 26.73 -12.83 6.49
CA GLY A 298 27.39 -14.15 6.44
C GLY A 298 28.59 -14.30 7.40
N ASN A 299 29.23 -13.19 7.78
CA ASN A 299 30.32 -13.14 8.77
C ASN A 299 29.84 -13.10 10.24
N GLY A 300 28.53 -13.15 10.48
CA GLY A 300 27.93 -13.14 11.82
C GLY A 300 27.75 -11.76 12.45
N ARG A 301 28.15 -10.66 11.80
CA ARG A 301 27.88 -9.30 12.28
C ARG A 301 26.42 -8.89 12.03
N PRO A 302 25.82 -8.02 12.86
CA PRO A 302 24.54 -7.40 12.55
C PRO A 302 24.62 -6.65 11.21
N SER A 303 23.57 -6.76 10.40
CA SER A 303 23.35 -5.94 9.21
C SER A 303 22.60 -4.65 9.58
N LYS A 304 22.19 -3.86 8.59
CA LYS A 304 21.30 -2.70 8.76
C LYS A 304 19.82 -3.02 8.49
N VAL A 305 19.49 -4.29 8.31
CA VAL A 305 18.17 -4.73 7.85
C VAL A 305 17.36 -5.26 9.04
N LEU A 306 16.26 -4.59 9.35
CA LEU A 306 15.27 -5.01 10.33
C LEU A 306 14.52 -6.26 9.82
N ALA A 307 14.60 -7.35 10.57
CA ALA A 307 13.88 -8.60 10.31
C ALA A 307 12.49 -8.60 10.95
N GLY A 308 12.31 -7.98 12.12
CA GLY A 308 11.00 -7.93 12.78
C GLY A 308 11.01 -7.31 14.17
N LEU A 309 9.81 -7.12 14.70
CA LEU A 309 9.57 -6.56 16.04
C LEU A 309 9.16 -7.69 17.00
N HIS A 310 10.01 -8.02 17.97
CA HIS A 310 9.73 -9.07 18.94
C HIS A 310 8.48 -8.76 19.77
N PHE A 311 7.59 -9.73 19.99
CA PHE A 311 6.34 -9.49 20.75
C PHE A 311 5.94 -10.60 21.72
N ALA A 312 6.45 -11.82 21.55
CA ALA A 312 6.13 -12.96 22.41
C ALA A 312 7.23 -14.01 22.38
N GLY A 313 7.16 -14.95 23.31
CA GLY A 313 7.97 -16.17 23.36
C GLY A 313 7.20 -17.33 23.96
N GLU A 314 7.93 -18.31 24.46
CA GLU A 314 7.40 -19.54 25.02
C GLU A 314 6.62 -19.39 26.35
N GLY A 315 5.67 -20.30 26.52
CA GLY A 315 5.00 -20.57 27.79
C GLY A 315 5.95 -21.28 28.77
N GLY A 316 5.79 -21.03 30.07
CA GLY A 316 6.58 -21.75 31.07
C GLY A 316 6.34 -23.27 31.02
N GLY A 317 7.41 -24.05 30.83
CA GLY A 317 7.36 -25.51 30.76
C GLY A 317 7.35 -26.10 29.35
N ASP A 318 7.49 -25.26 28.31
CA ASP A 318 7.68 -25.73 26.93
C ASP A 318 9.05 -26.40 26.76
N PRO A 319 9.16 -27.56 26.09
CA PRO A 319 10.45 -28.22 25.84
C PRO A 319 11.32 -27.53 24.78
N ASP A 320 10.80 -26.58 23.99
CA ASP A 320 11.54 -25.85 22.95
C ASP A 320 11.48 -24.34 23.15
N GLU A 321 12.65 -23.71 23.14
CA GLU A 321 12.85 -22.27 23.32
C GLU A 321 12.64 -21.52 21.99
N HIS A 322 11.74 -20.53 21.97
CA HIS A 322 11.37 -19.82 20.74
C HIS A 322 10.76 -18.42 20.97
N ALA A 323 11.17 -17.48 20.12
CA ALA A 323 10.64 -16.14 20.05
C ALA A 323 9.70 -15.95 18.85
N LEU A 324 8.76 -15.03 18.98
CA LEU A 324 7.87 -14.56 17.92
C LEU A 324 8.14 -13.08 17.63
N ALA A 325 8.09 -12.73 16.34
CA ALA A 325 8.29 -11.36 15.87
C ALA A 325 7.26 -10.97 14.79
N CYS A 326 6.75 -9.73 14.88
CA CYS A 326 5.88 -9.14 13.87
C CYS A 326 6.69 -8.79 12.61
N LEU A 327 6.04 -8.84 11.45
CA LEU A 327 6.65 -8.46 10.18
C LEU A 327 6.85 -6.93 10.10
N PRO A 328 8.04 -6.45 9.74
CA PRO A 328 8.34 -5.02 9.77
C PRO A 328 7.51 -4.24 8.76
N ARG A 329 7.25 -4.80 7.56
CA ARG A 329 6.40 -4.16 6.55
C ARG A 329 5.00 -3.86 7.08
N SER A 330 4.36 -4.84 7.71
CA SER A 330 3.02 -4.69 8.29
C SER A 330 2.97 -3.66 9.41
N VAL A 331 3.97 -3.69 10.31
CA VAL A 331 4.10 -2.72 11.42
C VAL A 331 4.27 -1.29 10.88
N PHE A 332 5.18 -1.09 9.93
CA PHE A 332 5.50 0.23 9.38
C PHE A 332 4.35 0.81 8.56
N GLU A 333 3.60 -0.04 7.86
CA GLU A 333 2.39 0.36 7.15
C GLU A 333 1.28 0.77 8.11
N LYS A 334 1.01 -0.03 9.16
CA LYS A 334 -0.05 0.26 10.14
C LYS A 334 0.21 1.48 10.99
N LEU A 335 1.47 1.76 11.29
CA LEU A 335 1.86 2.92 12.07
C LEU A 335 2.26 4.11 11.19
N GLU A 336 2.24 3.97 9.86
CA GLU A 336 2.65 4.98 8.88
C GLU A 336 3.97 5.67 9.26
N VAL A 337 5.00 4.84 9.43
CA VAL A 337 6.36 5.26 9.78
C VAL A 337 7.39 4.77 8.75
N THR A 338 8.60 5.30 8.87
CA THR A 338 9.79 5.03 8.05
C THR A 338 11.04 4.92 8.94
N LEU A 339 12.11 4.27 8.47
CA LEU A 339 13.35 4.08 9.25
C LEU A 339 14.28 5.28 9.21
N ASP A 340 14.27 6.00 8.10
CA ASP A 340 14.98 7.26 7.93
C ASP A 340 13.95 8.39 7.92
N PRO A 341 14.29 9.59 8.41
CA PRO A 341 13.41 10.72 8.19
C PRO A 341 13.23 10.87 6.67
N PRO A 342 12.01 11.13 6.18
CA PRO A 342 11.84 11.55 4.80
C PRO A 342 12.86 12.66 4.57
N SER A 343 13.75 12.45 3.59
CA SER A 343 14.85 13.37 3.31
C SER A 343 14.28 14.78 3.29
N ALA A 344 14.99 15.78 3.85
CA ALA A 344 14.55 17.18 3.94
C ALA A 344 14.23 17.88 2.59
N VAL A 345 14.12 17.09 1.52
CA VAL A 345 13.57 17.40 0.20
C VAL A 345 12.07 17.01 0.09
N VAL A 346 11.45 16.42 1.11
CA VAL A 346 10.02 16.06 1.12
C VAL A 346 9.30 16.66 2.35
N ALA A 347 9.46 17.95 2.62
CA ALA A 347 8.33 18.85 2.40
C ALA A 347 8.14 19.13 0.90
N GLN A 348 7.73 18.12 0.12
CA GLN A 348 7.19 18.41 -1.20
C GLN A 348 5.81 19.00 -0.93
N ALA A 349 5.60 20.23 -1.41
CA ALA A 349 4.27 20.64 -1.81
C ALA A 349 3.61 19.44 -2.50
N VAL A 350 2.38 19.08 -2.11
CA VAL A 350 1.61 18.04 -2.79
C VAL A 350 1.81 18.25 -4.29
N PRO A 351 2.40 17.29 -5.05
CA PRO A 351 2.69 17.49 -6.46
C PRO A 351 1.45 18.06 -7.14
N THR A 352 1.56 19.30 -7.59
CA THR A 352 0.45 20.03 -8.21
C THR A 352 0.70 20.13 -9.69
N GLY A 353 -0.32 19.75 -10.43
CA GLY A 353 -0.37 19.80 -11.87
C GLY A 353 0.05 18.50 -12.50
N TYR A 354 -0.09 18.51 -13.82
CA TYR A 354 0.54 17.61 -14.74
C TYR A 354 2.07 17.79 -14.72
N ASP A 355 2.79 16.69 -14.58
CA ASP A 355 4.24 16.60 -14.71
C ASP A 355 4.62 16.34 -16.17
N ALA A 356 5.29 17.31 -16.78
CA ALA A 356 5.73 17.22 -18.17
C ALA A 356 6.90 16.24 -18.36
N ASP A 357 7.70 15.99 -17.32
CA ASP A 357 8.88 15.11 -17.39
C ASP A 357 8.54 13.68 -16.92
N PHE A 358 7.25 13.38 -16.74
CA PHE A 358 6.75 12.14 -16.15
C PHE A 358 7.17 10.88 -16.91
N LEU A 359 7.27 10.90 -18.24
CA LEU A 359 7.65 9.71 -19.01
C LEU A 359 9.17 9.55 -19.18
N GLY A 360 9.98 10.37 -18.51
CA GLY A 360 11.42 10.47 -18.74
C GLY A 360 11.79 11.23 -20.02
N VAL A 361 10.80 11.50 -20.88
CA VAL A 361 10.85 12.44 -22.00
C VAL A 361 9.87 13.56 -21.70
N ARG A 362 10.28 14.81 -21.95
CA ARG A 362 9.44 15.98 -21.72
C ARG A 362 8.28 16.02 -22.71
N VAL A 363 7.05 15.93 -22.21
CA VAL A 363 5.80 16.08 -22.95
C VAL A 363 5.00 17.22 -22.31
N ASP A 364 5.04 18.41 -22.91
CA ASP A 364 4.30 19.56 -22.39
C ASP A 364 2.77 19.44 -22.61
N VAL A 365 1.99 20.29 -21.94
CA VAL A 365 0.52 20.37 -22.12
C VAL A 365 0.15 21.01 -23.46
N PRO A 366 -1.08 20.81 -23.98
CA PRO A 366 -1.55 21.52 -25.18
C PRO A 366 -1.48 23.05 -25.00
N ALA A 367 -0.91 23.73 -25.99
CA ALA A 367 -0.82 25.18 -26.01
C ALA A 367 -2.09 25.82 -26.60
N LEU A 368 -2.53 26.94 -26.01
CA LEU A 368 -3.64 27.73 -26.53
C LEU A 368 -3.19 28.58 -27.74
N THR A 369 -4.00 28.56 -28.80
CA THR A 369 -3.90 29.55 -29.89
C THR A 369 -4.41 30.91 -29.42
N ALA A 370 -4.18 31.97 -30.22
CA ALA A 370 -4.63 33.32 -29.88
C ALA A 370 -6.15 33.38 -29.56
N ALA A 371 -6.97 32.72 -30.37
CA ALA A 371 -8.42 32.69 -30.16
C ALA A 371 -8.83 31.99 -28.85
N THR A 372 -8.26 30.81 -28.56
CA THR A 372 -8.54 30.09 -27.31
C THR A 372 -7.95 30.77 -26.08
N ARG A 373 -6.86 31.52 -26.26
CA ARG A 373 -6.21 32.28 -25.19
C ARG A 373 -7.04 33.47 -24.74
N ASP A 374 -7.66 34.18 -25.68
CA ASP A 374 -8.55 35.31 -25.38
C ASP A 374 -9.80 34.90 -24.59
N ASP A 375 -10.21 33.63 -24.71
CA ASP A 375 -11.33 33.04 -23.98
C ASP A 375 -10.91 32.32 -22.68
N ALA A 376 -9.60 32.23 -22.39
CA ALA A 376 -9.12 31.46 -21.24
C ALA A 376 -9.37 32.16 -19.90
N VAL A 377 -9.84 31.42 -18.91
CA VAL A 377 -9.93 31.90 -17.52
C VAL A 377 -8.53 31.90 -16.91
N LEU A 378 -8.18 33.01 -16.24
CA LEU A 378 -6.87 33.16 -15.60
C LEU A 378 -6.95 32.96 -14.09
N LEU A 379 -6.06 32.13 -13.54
CA LEU A 379 -5.79 32.04 -12.11
C LEU A 379 -4.43 32.67 -11.82
N GLY A 380 -4.41 33.79 -11.11
CA GLY A 380 -3.14 34.49 -10.80
C GLY A 380 -2.36 34.94 -12.04
N GLY A 381 -3.04 35.18 -13.16
CA GLY A 381 -2.43 35.54 -14.45
C GLY A 381 -1.98 34.34 -15.30
N SER A 382 -2.19 33.11 -14.84
CA SER A 382 -1.90 31.88 -15.60
C SER A 382 -3.16 31.32 -16.25
N GLU A 383 -3.04 30.90 -17.51
CA GLU A 383 -4.05 30.13 -18.26
C GLU A 383 -4.13 28.66 -17.76
N ARG A 384 -3.01 28.14 -17.22
CA ARG A 384 -2.88 26.80 -16.66
C ARG A 384 -3.25 26.82 -15.17
N ILE A 385 -4.14 25.93 -14.80
CA ILE A 385 -4.67 25.76 -13.45
C ILE A 385 -4.28 24.37 -12.95
N ASP A 386 -3.52 24.32 -11.87
CA ASP A 386 -2.98 23.08 -11.33
C ASP A 386 -3.83 22.51 -10.18
N TYR A 387 -3.98 21.19 -10.20
CA TYR A 387 -4.60 20.32 -9.20
C TYR A 387 -3.69 19.11 -8.96
N THR A 388 -3.95 18.29 -7.96
CA THR A 388 -3.09 17.13 -7.69
C THR A 388 -3.14 16.14 -8.85
N HIS A 389 -1.99 15.89 -9.50
CA HIS A 389 -1.78 15.01 -10.66
C HIS A 389 -2.42 15.43 -12.00
N PHE A 390 -3.10 16.57 -12.05
CA PHE A 390 -3.64 17.10 -13.30
C PHE A 390 -3.62 18.62 -13.38
N SER A 391 -3.55 19.12 -14.61
CA SER A 391 -3.68 20.54 -14.94
C SER A 391 -4.77 20.73 -15.96
N LEU A 392 -5.36 21.92 -16.02
CA LEU A 392 -6.34 22.26 -17.04
C LEU A 392 -6.26 23.73 -17.44
N ALA A 393 -6.87 24.07 -18.58
CA ALA A 393 -7.23 25.43 -18.94
C ALA A 393 -8.75 25.50 -19.12
N MET A 394 -9.38 26.57 -18.61
CA MET A 394 -10.84 26.76 -18.67
C MET A 394 -11.21 27.77 -19.76
N SER A 395 -12.29 27.50 -20.50
CA SER A 395 -12.96 28.50 -21.34
C SER A 395 -13.94 29.32 -20.50
N GLY A 396 -13.82 30.64 -20.53
CA GLY A 396 -14.72 31.57 -19.85
C GLY A 396 -16.10 31.61 -20.49
N SER A 397 -16.18 31.61 -21.82
CA SER A 397 -17.45 31.64 -22.55
C SER A 397 -18.21 30.31 -22.48
N ARG A 398 -17.51 29.17 -22.57
CA ARG A 398 -18.12 27.83 -22.53
C ARG A 398 -18.30 27.32 -21.10
N ARG A 399 -17.52 27.83 -20.14
CA ARG A 399 -17.55 27.46 -18.71
C ARG A 399 -17.21 25.99 -18.44
N PHE A 400 -16.43 25.40 -19.35
CA PHE A 400 -15.88 24.04 -19.29
C PHE A 400 -14.38 24.09 -19.65
N ALA A 401 -13.64 23.02 -19.39
CA ALA A 401 -12.23 22.95 -19.75
C ALA A 401 -12.03 23.02 -21.28
N LEU A 402 -11.02 23.75 -21.74
CA LEU A 402 -10.46 23.67 -23.09
C LEU A 402 -9.65 22.37 -23.24
N TRP A 403 -8.89 22.03 -22.20
CA TRP A 403 -8.15 20.78 -22.07
C TRP A 403 -7.90 20.47 -20.59
N VAL A 404 -7.74 19.19 -20.29
CA VAL A 404 -7.23 18.65 -19.03
C VAL A 404 -6.10 17.68 -19.36
N ALA A 405 -4.97 17.79 -18.69
CA ALA A 405 -3.81 16.90 -18.83
C ALA A 405 -3.48 16.27 -17.48
N TRP A 406 -3.19 14.97 -17.44
CA TRP A 406 -2.90 14.23 -16.21
C TRP A 406 -1.91 13.10 -16.43
N ASN A 407 -1.28 12.67 -15.35
CA ASN A 407 -0.37 11.52 -15.35
C ASN A 407 -0.98 10.35 -14.57
N ILE A 408 -0.64 9.13 -14.99
CA ILE A 408 -1.06 7.88 -14.37
C ILE A 408 0.19 7.10 -13.98
N ASP A 409 0.34 6.82 -12.68
CA ASP A 409 1.34 5.91 -12.14
C ASP A 409 0.67 4.61 -11.68
N GLY A 410 0.68 3.60 -12.55
CA GLY A 410 0.11 2.29 -12.29
C GLY A 410 0.72 1.59 -11.07
N GLY A 411 2.04 1.75 -10.87
CA GLY A 411 2.79 1.11 -9.80
C GLY A 411 2.48 1.67 -8.41
N SER A 412 1.85 2.85 -8.32
CA SER A 412 1.47 3.48 -7.05
C SER A 412 -0.02 3.79 -6.90
N LEU A 413 -0.88 3.20 -7.74
CA LEU A 413 -2.34 3.31 -7.64
C LEU A 413 -2.85 2.89 -6.25
N ARG A 414 -3.83 3.63 -5.73
CA ARG A 414 -4.52 3.33 -4.47
C ARG A 414 -6.00 3.11 -4.70
N LYS A 415 -6.59 2.30 -3.82
CA LYS A 415 -8.04 2.14 -3.73
C LYS A 415 -8.55 3.06 -2.62
N LEU A 416 -9.23 4.14 -3.01
CA LEU A 416 -9.95 5.02 -2.11
C LEU A 416 -11.44 4.99 -2.44
N ASP A 417 -12.28 5.15 -1.42
CA ASP A 417 -13.71 5.27 -1.59
C ASP A 417 -14.09 6.66 -2.15
N ARG A 418 -15.18 6.68 -2.93
CA ARG A 418 -15.75 7.91 -3.51
C ARG A 418 -16.91 8.48 -2.68
N ASP A 419 -17.37 7.72 -1.69
CA ASP A 419 -18.62 8.01 -0.99
C ASP A 419 -18.45 9.23 -0.07
N GLY A 420 -19.38 10.18 -0.19
CA GLY A 420 -19.39 11.38 0.65
C GLY A 420 -18.61 12.58 0.11
N ILE A 421 -17.99 12.50 -1.08
CA ILE A 421 -17.31 13.65 -1.70
C ILE A 421 -18.29 14.42 -2.60
N PRO A 422 -18.62 15.68 -2.29
CA PRO A 422 -19.54 16.46 -3.10
C PRO A 422 -18.84 17.04 -4.33
N PHE A 423 -19.54 17.09 -5.46
CA PHE A 423 -19.13 17.94 -6.58
C PHE A 423 -19.30 19.41 -6.20
N VAL A 424 -18.24 20.20 -6.35
CA VAL A 424 -18.22 21.61 -5.95
C VAL A 424 -17.53 22.46 -7.00
N LYS A 425 -17.90 23.76 -7.07
CA LYS A 425 -17.15 24.72 -7.90
C LYS A 425 -15.80 24.99 -7.25
N ASP A 426 -14.75 25.13 -8.06
CA ASP A 426 -13.44 25.53 -7.55
C ASP A 426 -13.52 26.96 -7.01
N PRO A 427 -13.30 27.19 -5.71
CA PRO A 427 -13.39 28.52 -5.10
C PRO A 427 -12.26 29.46 -5.52
N ARG A 428 -11.20 28.96 -6.17
CA ARG A 428 -10.10 29.78 -6.70
C ARG A 428 -10.50 30.57 -7.95
N LEU A 429 -11.56 30.14 -8.63
CA LEU A 429 -12.06 30.77 -9.85
C LEU A 429 -13.41 31.46 -9.61
N PRO A 430 -13.74 32.51 -10.39
CA PRO A 430 -15.07 33.11 -10.35
C PRO A 430 -16.17 32.07 -10.62
N ALA A 431 -17.23 32.08 -9.81
CA ALA A 431 -18.27 31.04 -9.86
C ALA A 431 -19.09 31.03 -11.17
N ASP A 432 -19.11 32.14 -11.90
CA ASP A 432 -19.76 32.32 -13.20
C ASP A 432 -18.94 31.75 -14.37
N THR A 433 -17.67 31.42 -14.16
CA THR A 433 -16.82 30.73 -15.15
C THR A 433 -16.96 29.20 -15.12
N GLN A 434 -17.86 28.67 -14.27
CA GLN A 434 -18.07 27.24 -14.07
C GLN A 434 -19.56 26.90 -14.07
N ILE A 435 -19.91 25.76 -14.68
CA ILE A 435 -21.24 25.17 -14.57
C ILE A 435 -21.28 24.18 -13.42
N GLY A 436 -22.18 24.40 -12.47
CA GLY A 436 -22.43 23.49 -11.36
C GLY A 436 -23.66 22.60 -11.56
N ASP A 437 -24.16 22.08 -10.45
CA ASP A 437 -25.31 21.17 -10.38
C ASP A 437 -26.62 21.71 -10.99
N GLU A 438 -26.71 23.03 -11.20
CA GLU A 438 -27.82 23.66 -11.91
C GLU A 438 -28.08 23.07 -13.30
N LEU A 439 -27.04 22.58 -13.99
CA LEU A 439 -27.20 21.94 -15.30
C LEU A 439 -27.69 20.50 -15.19
N TYR A 440 -27.14 19.72 -14.26
CA TYR A 440 -27.32 18.26 -14.16
C TYR A 440 -28.61 17.84 -13.45
N LYS A 441 -29.21 18.74 -12.66
CA LYS A 441 -30.39 18.39 -11.85
C LYS A 441 -31.61 18.08 -12.72
N GLY A 442 -32.20 16.89 -12.51
CA GLY A 442 -33.50 16.50 -13.06
C GLY A 442 -33.49 16.27 -14.57
N ASN A 443 -32.40 15.70 -15.10
CA ASN A 443 -32.25 15.28 -16.50
C ASN A 443 -31.22 14.15 -16.61
N ARG A 444 -30.94 13.69 -17.83
CA ARG A 444 -30.05 12.55 -18.14
C ARG A 444 -28.56 12.92 -18.24
N LEU A 445 -28.19 14.20 -18.11
CA LEU A 445 -26.80 14.60 -18.11
C LEU A 445 -26.14 14.18 -16.79
N ASP A 446 -25.06 13.42 -16.92
CA ASP A 446 -24.20 13.02 -15.80
C ASP A 446 -22.96 13.92 -15.72
N ARG A 447 -22.35 13.96 -14.53
CA ARG A 447 -21.14 14.71 -14.20
C ARG A 447 -19.92 13.96 -14.72
N GLY A 448 -19.73 14.03 -16.04
CA GLY A 448 -18.63 13.38 -16.75
C GLY A 448 -17.28 13.98 -16.39
N HIS A 449 -16.39 13.17 -15.82
CA HIS A 449 -15.00 13.58 -15.58
C HIS A 449 -14.23 13.60 -16.89
N ILE A 450 -13.39 14.62 -17.11
CA ILE A 450 -12.41 14.60 -18.20
C ILE A 450 -11.18 13.79 -17.77
N ALA A 451 -10.47 14.24 -16.73
CA ALA A 451 -9.49 13.41 -16.03
C ALA A 451 -10.23 12.53 -15.02
N ARG A 452 -10.19 11.22 -15.21
CA ARG A 452 -10.97 10.29 -14.40
C ARG A 452 -10.38 10.20 -13.01
N ARG A 453 -11.25 10.18 -12.01
CA ARG A 453 -10.86 9.95 -10.62
C ARG A 453 -9.91 8.76 -10.44
N ALA A 454 -10.21 7.61 -11.06
CA ALA A 454 -9.41 6.40 -10.91
C ALA A 454 -7.95 6.57 -11.40
N ASP A 455 -7.74 7.42 -12.41
CA ASP A 455 -6.43 7.69 -13.01
C ASP A 455 -5.56 8.58 -12.11
N LEU A 456 -6.19 9.32 -11.18
CA LEU A 456 -5.56 10.34 -10.34
C LEU A 456 -5.24 9.84 -8.93
N ILE A 457 -5.66 8.63 -8.55
CA ILE A 457 -5.51 8.15 -7.18
C ILE A 457 -4.26 7.28 -7.08
N TRP A 458 -3.09 7.93 -7.04
CA TRP A 458 -1.79 7.28 -6.90
C TRP A 458 -0.82 8.12 -6.04
N GLY A 459 0.28 7.51 -5.60
CA GLY A 459 1.29 8.13 -4.75
C GLY A 459 1.10 7.88 -3.26
N THR A 460 1.40 8.84 -2.38
CA THR A 460 1.18 8.70 -0.93
C THR A 460 -0.30 8.79 -0.57
N ALA A 461 -0.71 8.35 0.63
CA ALA A 461 -2.11 8.44 1.05
C ALA A 461 -2.64 9.88 1.00
N ALA A 462 -1.86 10.86 1.49
CA ALA A 462 -2.25 12.27 1.49
C ALA A 462 -2.39 12.85 0.06
N VAL A 463 -1.46 12.51 -0.85
CA VAL A 463 -1.51 12.95 -2.25
C VAL A 463 -2.71 12.33 -2.96
N ALA A 464 -2.92 11.02 -2.79
CA ALA A 464 -4.05 10.31 -3.37
C ALA A 464 -5.40 10.81 -2.84
N ASP A 465 -5.50 11.16 -1.54
CA ASP A 465 -6.73 11.69 -0.94
C ASP A 465 -7.03 13.13 -1.41
N LYS A 466 -5.97 13.95 -1.58
CA LYS A 466 -6.11 15.27 -2.18
C LYS A 466 -6.52 15.17 -3.66
N ALA A 467 -5.91 14.29 -4.44
CA ALA A 467 -6.30 14.04 -5.83
C ALA A 467 -7.73 13.52 -5.94
N ASN A 468 -8.14 12.65 -5.01
CA ASN A 468 -9.51 12.17 -4.88
C ASN A 468 -10.48 13.34 -4.71
N THR A 469 -10.19 14.29 -3.81
CA THR A 469 -11.04 15.48 -3.62
C THR A 469 -10.99 16.45 -4.79
N ASP A 470 -9.78 16.75 -5.31
CA ASP A 470 -9.60 17.67 -6.43
C ASP A 470 -10.35 17.20 -7.70
N SER A 471 -10.47 15.89 -7.91
CA SER A 471 -11.16 15.33 -9.08
C SER A 471 -12.64 15.72 -9.19
N PHE A 472 -13.28 16.11 -8.09
CA PHE A 472 -14.70 16.48 -8.01
C PHE A 472 -14.97 17.98 -8.23
N TYR A 473 -13.95 18.78 -8.56
CA TYR A 473 -14.18 20.17 -8.97
C TYR A 473 -14.86 20.24 -10.34
N PHE A 474 -15.88 21.09 -10.47
CA PHE A 474 -16.61 21.28 -11.75
C PHE A 474 -15.74 21.77 -12.91
N THR A 475 -14.54 22.29 -12.64
CA THR A 475 -13.53 22.59 -13.67
C THR A 475 -13.06 21.35 -14.43
N ASN A 476 -13.11 20.17 -13.82
CA ASN A 476 -12.80 18.88 -14.45
C ASN A 476 -14.05 18.15 -14.99
N ILE A 477 -15.23 18.78 -14.95
CA ILE A 477 -16.51 18.14 -15.28
C ILE A 477 -17.12 18.75 -16.54
N THR A 478 -17.59 17.91 -17.45
CA THR A 478 -18.34 18.33 -18.65
C THR A 478 -19.56 17.42 -18.82
N PRO A 479 -20.72 17.96 -19.27
CA PRO A 479 -21.94 17.19 -19.44
C PRO A 479 -21.78 16.04 -20.44
N GLN A 480 -21.99 14.83 -19.93
CA GLN A 480 -21.99 13.60 -20.70
C GLN A 480 -23.34 12.91 -20.48
N MET A 481 -23.91 12.30 -21.52
CA MET A 481 -25.10 11.46 -21.33
C MET A 481 -24.78 10.29 -20.38
N ASP A 482 -25.76 9.90 -19.56
CA ASP A 482 -25.63 8.78 -18.61
C ASP A 482 -25.07 7.50 -19.26
N ASP A 483 -25.55 7.14 -20.45
CA ASP A 483 -25.08 5.99 -21.23
C ASP A 483 -23.63 6.17 -21.73
N PHE A 484 -23.18 7.41 -21.99
CA PHE A 484 -21.78 7.74 -22.33
C PHE A 484 -20.85 7.55 -21.12
N ASN A 485 -21.24 8.05 -19.95
CA ASN A 485 -20.44 7.91 -18.72
C ASN A 485 -20.46 6.48 -18.15
N GLN A 486 -21.50 5.68 -18.44
CA GLN A 486 -21.62 4.29 -18.01
C GLN A 486 -20.98 3.30 -18.98
N SER A 487 -21.06 3.52 -20.30
CA SER A 487 -20.32 2.73 -21.29
C SER A 487 -18.81 2.96 -21.20
N ALA A 488 -18.33 4.14 -20.79
CA ALA A 488 -16.92 4.35 -20.44
C ALA A 488 -16.44 3.51 -19.22
N LYS A 489 -17.36 2.98 -18.40
CA LYS A 489 -17.05 2.11 -17.24
C LYS A 489 -17.09 0.60 -17.55
N ALA A 490 -17.68 0.18 -18.68
CA ALA A 490 -17.90 -1.23 -19.01
C ALA A 490 -17.91 -1.57 -20.52
N GLY A 491 -17.57 -0.62 -21.39
CA GLY A 491 -17.59 -0.73 -22.86
C GLY A 491 -16.22 -0.53 -23.50
N LEU A 492 -16.20 -0.27 -24.81
CA LEU A 492 -15.00 -0.22 -25.67
C LEU A 492 -13.83 0.58 -25.07
N TRP A 493 -14.11 1.70 -24.41
CA TRP A 493 -13.07 2.54 -23.78
C TRP A 493 -12.45 1.92 -22.52
N GLY A 494 -13.25 1.24 -21.69
CA GLY A 494 -12.73 0.44 -20.57
C GLY A 494 -11.92 -0.76 -21.07
N GLY A 495 -12.34 -1.36 -22.19
CA GLY A 495 -11.56 -2.41 -22.88
C GLY A 495 -10.27 -1.90 -23.51
N LEU A 496 -10.26 -0.69 -24.09
CA LEU A 496 -9.10 -0.02 -24.67
C LEU A 496 -8.05 0.31 -23.61
N GLU A 497 -8.52 0.62 -22.40
CA GLU A 497 -7.68 0.78 -21.23
C GLU A 497 -7.14 -0.57 -20.74
N ASP A 498 -7.97 -1.61 -20.61
CA ASP A 498 -7.51 -2.98 -20.29
C ASP A 498 -6.49 -3.51 -21.33
N ALA A 499 -6.63 -3.14 -22.60
CA ALA A 499 -5.69 -3.48 -23.68
C ALA A 499 -4.37 -2.69 -23.58
N LEU A 500 -4.42 -1.39 -23.26
CA LEU A 500 -3.24 -0.60 -22.87
C LEU A 500 -2.52 -1.20 -21.65
N PHE A 501 -3.26 -1.90 -20.78
CA PHE A 501 -2.76 -2.55 -19.56
C PHE A 501 -2.33 -4.02 -19.75
N ALA A 502 -2.61 -4.66 -20.88
CA ALA A 502 -2.36 -6.08 -21.11
C ALA A 502 -0.92 -6.39 -21.59
N ASP A 503 -0.29 -5.45 -22.31
CA ASP A 503 1.06 -5.62 -22.89
C ASP A 503 2.18 -5.00 -22.04
N VAL A 504 1.84 -4.29 -20.96
CA VAL A 504 2.81 -3.69 -20.03
C VAL A 504 2.78 -4.47 -18.71
N GLU A 505 3.95 -4.89 -18.20
CA GLU A 505 4.02 -5.46 -16.85
C GLU A 505 3.46 -4.42 -15.86
N VAL A 506 2.34 -4.78 -15.21
CA VAL A 506 1.47 -3.89 -14.41
C VAL A 506 2.22 -3.11 -13.32
N ASP A 507 3.40 -3.58 -12.92
CA ASP A 507 4.22 -2.99 -11.87
C ASP A 507 5.07 -1.78 -12.34
N ASP A 508 5.15 -1.46 -13.65
CA ASP A 508 5.98 -0.35 -14.19
C ASP A 508 5.24 0.62 -15.15
N LEU A 509 3.90 0.56 -15.19
CA LEU A 509 3.11 1.35 -16.15
C LEU A 509 3.04 2.85 -15.78
N ARG A 510 3.66 3.70 -16.61
CA ARG A 510 3.56 5.16 -16.55
C ARG A 510 2.95 5.72 -17.84
N VAL A 511 1.87 6.50 -17.72
CA VAL A 511 1.14 7.07 -18.87
C VAL A 511 0.88 8.57 -18.65
N SER A 512 0.99 9.36 -19.71
CA SER A 512 0.55 10.76 -19.73
C SER A 512 -0.64 10.91 -20.67
N VAL A 513 -1.67 11.61 -20.22
CA VAL A 513 -2.93 11.72 -20.96
C VAL A 513 -3.36 13.19 -21.02
N SER A 514 -3.91 13.60 -22.15
CA SER A 514 -4.65 14.86 -22.26
C SER A 514 -5.99 14.65 -22.94
N GLY A 515 -6.99 15.45 -22.61
CA GLY A 515 -8.32 15.33 -23.19
C GLY A 515 -9.19 16.55 -22.91
N GLY A 516 -10.34 16.60 -23.57
CA GLY A 516 -11.28 17.70 -23.40
C GLY A 516 -12.48 17.60 -24.34
N PRO A 517 -13.45 18.50 -24.22
CA PRO A 517 -14.51 18.66 -25.21
C PRO A 517 -13.98 19.31 -26.50
N VAL A 518 -14.68 19.08 -27.60
CA VAL A 518 -14.58 19.88 -28.82
C VAL A 518 -15.76 20.85 -28.84
N PHE A 519 -15.46 22.13 -28.99
CA PHE A 519 -16.46 23.19 -28.99
C PHE A 519 -16.85 23.57 -30.42
N ALA A 520 -18.10 23.29 -30.79
CA ALA A 520 -18.66 23.68 -32.07
C ALA A 520 -19.55 24.92 -31.95
N ALA A 521 -19.63 25.71 -33.02
CA ALA A 521 -20.47 26.92 -33.05
C ALA A 521 -21.98 26.60 -33.03
N ASP A 522 -22.36 25.39 -33.46
CA ASP A 522 -23.72 24.88 -33.53
C ASP A 522 -24.07 23.91 -32.37
N ASP A 523 -23.26 23.91 -31.29
CA ASP A 523 -23.53 23.09 -30.11
C ASP A 523 -24.93 23.38 -29.52
N ARG A 524 -25.65 22.30 -29.17
CA ARG A 524 -27.03 22.40 -28.65
C ARG A 524 -27.04 23.20 -27.34
N VAL A 525 -27.90 24.21 -27.27
CA VAL A 525 -28.09 24.99 -26.04
C VAL A 525 -29.17 24.34 -25.17
N PHE A 526 -28.81 24.01 -23.93
CA PHE A 526 -29.72 23.53 -22.91
C PHE A 526 -29.50 24.31 -21.61
N ARG A 527 -30.57 24.85 -21.01
CA ARG A 527 -30.50 25.72 -19.82
C ARG A 527 -29.47 26.86 -19.94
N SER A 528 -29.41 27.47 -21.13
CA SER A 528 -28.44 28.53 -21.46
C SER A 528 -26.98 28.10 -21.42
N VAL A 529 -26.71 26.80 -21.62
CA VAL A 529 -25.37 26.21 -21.74
C VAL A 529 -25.26 25.50 -23.08
N ALA A 530 -24.25 25.83 -23.87
CA ALA A 530 -23.94 25.12 -25.11
C ALA A 530 -23.19 23.81 -24.80
N LEU A 531 -23.82 22.67 -25.08
CA LEU A 531 -23.34 21.34 -24.73
C LEU A 531 -22.44 20.78 -25.84
N PRO A 532 -21.19 20.38 -25.54
CA PRO A 532 -20.32 19.75 -26.53
C PRO A 532 -20.85 18.36 -26.92
N ARG A 533 -20.77 18.03 -28.21
CA ARG A 533 -21.14 16.70 -28.75
C ARG A 533 -19.94 15.77 -28.92
N GLU A 534 -18.75 16.34 -28.94
CA GLU A 534 -17.50 15.64 -29.21
C GLU A 534 -16.54 15.84 -28.03
N PHE A 535 -15.75 14.81 -27.77
CA PHE A 535 -14.63 14.81 -26.83
C PHE A 535 -13.41 14.22 -27.50
N TRP A 536 -12.23 14.57 -27.02
CA TRP A 536 -10.99 14.03 -27.53
C TRP A 536 -10.11 13.55 -26.38
N LYS A 537 -9.22 12.60 -26.67
CA LYS A 537 -8.21 12.10 -25.74
C LYS A 537 -6.94 11.72 -26.48
N VAL A 538 -5.80 12.13 -25.95
CA VAL A 538 -4.46 11.77 -26.43
C VAL A 538 -3.76 11.02 -25.31
N ILE A 539 -3.39 9.77 -25.57
CA ILE A 539 -2.69 8.88 -24.65
C ILE A 539 -1.24 8.77 -25.11
N THR A 540 -0.29 8.98 -24.20
CA THR A 540 1.15 8.92 -24.47
C THR A 540 1.85 8.05 -23.45
N PHE A 541 2.69 7.13 -23.91
CA PHE A 541 3.39 6.15 -23.09
C PHE A 541 4.72 5.76 -23.75
N THR A 542 5.55 5.00 -23.05
CA THR A 542 6.86 4.56 -23.55
C THR A 542 6.86 3.04 -23.69
N VAL A 543 7.31 2.51 -24.84
CA VAL A 543 7.53 1.08 -25.08
C VAL A 543 8.99 0.90 -25.50
N ASP A 544 9.74 0.04 -24.81
CA ASP A 544 11.17 -0.20 -25.07
C ASP A 544 12.05 1.08 -25.14
N GLY A 545 11.66 2.11 -24.39
CA GLY A 545 12.34 3.41 -24.38
C GLY A 545 11.92 4.40 -25.48
N GLU A 546 11.01 4.00 -26.37
CA GLU A 546 10.45 4.87 -27.42
C GLU A 546 9.08 5.41 -27.02
N LEU A 547 8.87 6.72 -27.22
CA LEU A 547 7.58 7.35 -26.96
C LEU A 547 6.55 6.96 -28.04
N ARG A 548 5.33 6.65 -27.62
CA ARG A 548 4.19 6.33 -28.48
C ARG A 548 3.01 7.19 -28.09
N THR A 549 2.29 7.71 -29.09
CA THR A 549 1.11 8.56 -28.91
C THR A 549 -0.07 8.00 -29.69
N ARG A 550 -1.27 8.09 -29.10
CA ARG A 550 -2.55 7.71 -29.71
C ARG A 550 -3.60 8.76 -29.44
N ALA A 551 -4.23 9.26 -30.50
CA ALA A 551 -5.27 10.27 -30.43
C ALA A 551 -6.64 9.68 -30.78
N PHE A 552 -7.66 10.05 -30.01
CA PHE A 552 -9.02 9.56 -30.13
C PHE A 552 -10.03 10.70 -30.13
N LEU A 553 -11.09 10.53 -30.91
CA LEU A 553 -12.30 11.36 -30.90
C LEU A 553 -13.49 10.50 -30.47
N LEU A 554 -14.31 11.02 -29.58
CA LEU A 554 -15.47 10.37 -29.00
C LEU A 554 -16.71 11.24 -29.24
N THR A 555 -17.79 10.66 -29.73
CA THR A 555 -19.04 11.40 -29.99
C THR A 555 -20.15 10.95 -29.04
N GLN A 556 -20.96 11.91 -28.57
CA GLN A 556 -22.21 11.65 -27.85
C GLN A 556 -23.43 12.18 -28.60
N ASN A 557 -24.55 11.47 -28.49
CA ASN A 557 -25.82 11.90 -29.06
C ASN A 557 -26.65 12.66 -28.01
N LEU A 558 -26.93 13.94 -28.28
CA LEU A 558 -27.71 14.82 -27.39
C LEU A 558 -29.20 14.90 -27.72
N ASP A 559 -29.67 14.25 -28.80
CA ASP A 559 -31.10 14.27 -29.18
C ASP A 559 -31.97 13.44 -28.21
N GLN A 560 -31.32 12.56 -27.44
CA GLN A 560 -31.92 11.71 -26.39
C GLN A 560 -32.42 12.47 -25.14
N LEU A 561 -32.30 13.81 -25.11
CA LEU A 561 -32.91 14.65 -24.08
C LEU A 561 -34.45 14.71 -24.19
N GLU A 562 -35.04 14.29 -25.34
CA GLU A 562 -36.48 14.38 -25.61
C GLU A 562 -37.16 13.03 -26.00
N ALA A 563 -36.41 11.96 -26.31
CA ALA A 563 -36.98 10.65 -26.66
C ALA A 563 -36.10 9.44 -26.24
N LEU A 564 -36.75 8.30 -25.93
CA LEU A 564 -36.16 7.02 -25.53
C LEU A 564 -35.81 6.15 -26.76
N ASP A 565 -34.89 6.61 -27.62
CA ASP A 565 -34.28 5.75 -28.65
C ASP A 565 -32.82 5.45 -28.28
N LEU A 566 -32.47 4.16 -28.40
CA LEU A 566 -31.14 3.60 -28.19
C LEU A 566 -30.32 3.72 -29.49
N ASP A 567 -29.02 4.02 -29.36
CA ASP A 567 -27.92 4.09 -30.36
C ASP A 567 -27.39 5.54 -30.61
N GLU A 568 -26.09 5.86 -30.61
CA GLU A 568 -24.85 5.05 -30.56
C GLU A 568 -23.68 5.92 -30.04
N PHE A 569 -22.88 5.43 -29.10
CA PHE A 569 -21.59 6.01 -28.72
C PHE A 569 -20.53 5.52 -29.69
N ARG A 570 -19.68 6.42 -30.21
CA ARG A 570 -18.66 6.08 -31.21
C ARG A 570 -17.29 6.63 -30.82
N VAL A 571 -16.27 5.80 -31.02
CA VAL A 571 -14.86 6.14 -30.82
C VAL A 571 -14.14 6.02 -32.15
N PHE A 572 -13.30 7.00 -32.46
CA PHE A 572 -12.48 7.05 -33.66
C PHE A 572 -11.03 7.27 -33.26
N GLN A 573 -10.10 6.47 -33.79
CA GLN A 573 -8.69 6.85 -33.77
C GLN A 573 -8.46 7.92 -34.84
N VAL A 574 -7.76 8.99 -34.48
CA VAL A 574 -7.50 10.15 -35.35
C VAL A 574 -6.04 10.56 -35.24
N ALA A 575 -5.53 11.34 -36.19
CA ALA A 575 -4.19 11.93 -36.08
C ALA A 575 -4.20 13.13 -35.12
N VAL A 576 -3.08 13.38 -34.43
CA VAL A 576 -2.91 14.56 -33.55
C VAL A 576 -3.17 15.86 -34.31
N ALA A 577 -2.76 15.95 -35.59
CA ALA A 577 -3.02 17.10 -36.45
C ALA A 577 -4.52 17.37 -36.69
N GLU A 578 -5.35 16.33 -36.80
CA GLU A 578 -6.80 16.49 -36.94
C GLU A 578 -7.41 17.10 -35.66
N LEU A 579 -6.89 16.71 -34.48
CA LEU A 579 -7.33 17.29 -33.22
C LEU A 579 -6.98 18.79 -33.11
N GLU A 580 -5.83 19.23 -33.63
CA GLU A 580 -5.48 20.66 -33.65
C GLU A 580 -6.47 21.50 -34.46
N GLU A 581 -6.92 20.97 -35.60
CA GLU A 581 -7.93 21.63 -36.45
C GLU A 581 -9.29 21.73 -35.76
N ARG A 582 -9.72 20.65 -35.09
CA ARG A 582 -11.02 20.59 -34.41
C ARG A 582 -11.07 21.42 -33.13
N THR A 583 -10.00 21.41 -32.34
CA THR A 583 -9.97 21.99 -30.99
C THR A 583 -9.46 23.43 -30.98
N GLY A 584 -8.73 23.85 -32.01
CA GLY A 584 -8.01 25.12 -32.00
C GLY A 584 -6.86 25.16 -30.99
N LEU A 585 -6.37 24.00 -30.54
CA LEU A 585 -5.19 23.85 -29.70
C LEU A 585 -3.93 23.60 -30.56
N ARG A 586 -2.77 23.57 -29.90
CA ARG A 586 -1.49 23.14 -30.47
C ARG A 586 -0.85 22.10 -29.56
N PHE A 587 -0.61 20.91 -30.06
CA PHE A 587 0.04 19.84 -29.33
C PHE A 587 1.58 19.94 -29.47
N PRO A 588 2.35 19.50 -28.46
CA PRO A 588 3.80 19.43 -28.55
C PRO A 588 4.27 18.63 -29.77
N ALA A 589 5.38 19.06 -30.39
CA ALA A 589 5.97 18.37 -31.54
C ALA A 589 6.26 16.89 -31.27
N VAL A 590 6.71 16.56 -30.05
CA VAL A 590 6.99 15.18 -29.64
C VAL A 590 5.78 14.25 -29.74
N LEU A 591 4.55 14.78 -29.59
CA LEU A 591 3.32 14.01 -29.77
C LEU A 591 3.02 13.72 -31.23
N HIS A 592 3.35 14.65 -32.13
CA HIS A 592 3.24 14.44 -33.58
C HIS A 592 4.29 13.43 -34.07
N GLU A 593 5.51 13.48 -33.52
CA GLU A 593 6.59 12.54 -33.86
C GLU A 593 6.31 11.12 -33.37
N ALA A 594 5.61 10.98 -32.24
CA ALA A 594 5.23 9.71 -31.63
C ALA A 594 3.87 9.16 -32.10
N ASP A 595 3.12 9.93 -32.91
CA ASP A 595 1.85 9.52 -33.49
C ASP A 595 2.09 8.64 -34.72
N THR A 596 1.63 7.40 -34.66
CA THR A 596 1.77 6.45 -35.78
C THR A 596 0.51 6.39 -36.66
N ALA A 597 -0.56 7.14 -36.32
CA ALA A 597 -1.76 7.20 -37.14
C ALA A 597 -1.47 7.94 -38.46
N VAL A 598 -1.75 7.29 -39.58
CA VAL A 598 -1.65 7.93 -40.90
C VAL A 598 -2.83 8.89 -41.08
N PRO A 599 -2.62 10.15 -41.48
CA PRO A 599 -3.72 11.05 -41.82
C PRO A 599 -4.53 10.46 -42.98
N GLU A 600 -5.75 10.00 -42.73
CA GLU A 600 -6.66 9.66 -43.82
C GLU A 600 -7.09 10.95 -44.51
N VAL A 601 -6.74 11.09 -45.78
CA VAL A 601 -7.36 12.07 -46.67
C VAL A 601 -8.78 11.58 -46.95
N LEU A 602 -9.75 11.99 -46.13
CA LEU A 602 -11.16 11.70 -46.36
C LEU A 602 -11.59 12.40 -47.67
N GLY A 603 -11.63 11.65 -48.77
CA GLY A 603 -12.24 12.09 -50.01
C GLY A 603 -13.73 12.37 -49.77
N ALA A 604 -14.25 13.44 -50.37
CA ALA A 604 -15.64 13.87 -50.23
C ALA A 604 -16.62 12.71 -50.51
N GLY A 605 -17.09 12.03 -49.45
CA GLY A 605 -18.09 10.97 -49.51
C GLY A 605 -17.77 9.64 -48.79
N ALA A 606 -16.54 9.40 -48.32
CA ALA A 606 -16.24 8.23 -47.48
C ALA A 606 -16.13 8.69 -46.01
N GLY A 607 -17.04 8.24 -45.14
CA GLY A 607 -16.93 8.48 -43.70
C GLY A 607 -15.95 7.50 -43.05
N ARG A 608 -15.28 7.91 -41.97
CA ARG A 608 -14.48 7.01 -41.12
C ARG A 608 -15.43 6.10 -40.34
N GLU A 609 -15.18 4.80 -40.36
CA GLU A 609 -15.93 3.83 -39.55
C GLU A 609 -15.51 3.95 -38.08
N PRO A 610 -16.45 3.86 -37.12
CA PRO A 610 -16.11 3.83 -35.69
C PRO A 610 -15.39 2.53 -35.32
N LEU A 611 -14.55 2.58 -34.28
CA LEU A 611 -13.91 1.39 -33.71
C LEU A 611 -14.99 0.47 -33.12
N ALA A 612 -14.97 -0.81 -33.48
CA ALA A 612 -15.90 -1.83 -32.99
C ALA A 612 -15.29 -2.67 -31.85
N GLY A 613 -13.96 -2.78 -31.81
CA GLY A 613 -13.16 -3.50 -30.80
C GLY A 613 -11.80 -2.84 -30.53
N THR A 614 -11.02 -3.36 -29.56
CA THR A 614 -9.65 -2.90 -29.29
C THR A 614 -8.63 -3.42 -30.31
N GLU A 615 -9.01 -4.50 -31.00
CA GLU A 615 -8.31 -5.07 -32.15
C GLU A 615 -8.29 -4.15 -33.37
N ASP A 616 -9.20 -3.17 -33.45
CA ASP A 616 -9.29 -2.20 -34.55
C ASP A 616 -8.32 -1.01 -34.37
N ILE A 617 -7.63 -0.94 -33.22
CA ILE A 617 -6.68 0.12 -32.90
C ILE A 617 -5.34 -0.21 -33.56
N ASP A 618 -4.74 0.77 -34.23
CA ASP A 618 -3.38 0.62 -34.72
C ASP A 618 -2.38 0.69 -33.54
N TRP A 619 -1.90 -0.46 -33.11
CA TRP A 619 -0.92 -0.61 -32.02
C TRP A 619 0.54 -0.49 -32.47
N ALA A 620 0.81 -0.35 -33.78
CA ALA A 620 2.17 -0.36 -34.34
C ALA A 620 3.02 0.88 -34.04
#